data_AF-A0A916CL97-F1
#
_entry.id   AF-A0A916CL97-F1
#
_cell.length_a   1.000
_cell.length_b   1.000
_cell.length_c   1.000
_cell.angle_alpha   90.00
_cell.angle_beta   90.00
_cell.angle_gamma   90.00
#
_symmetry.space_group_name_H-M   'P 1'
#
loop_
_entity.id
_entity.type
_entity.pdbx_description
1 polymer ?
#
loop_
_entity_poly.entity_id
_entity_poly.type
_entity_poly.pdbx_seq_one_letter_code
_entity_poly.pdbx_strand_id
1 'polypeptide(L)'
;MSQGPKFSLDREGRYLSNKVFYVPTTDWFLVGLLNSKVVWHYLFGICSPLRGGEWRLELRAQHVETLPIPAASPAEREAIARLAEDCQKTAEARRVAQTDFCRRIPDLAPGGATAKLSTKLAEWWRLDGFRAFQAEAKKQFRQDIPLAERNAWEDWFARQKAEVDALSARLAALEAELDRAVYALFRLDTREIALIEGERTRSCDAEGAP
;
A
#
# COMPACT_ATOMS: atom_id res chain seq x y z
N MET A 1 9.86 -2.58 0.07
CA MET A 1 10.29 -1.71 -1.05
C MET A 1 9.07 -0.94 -1.56
N SER A 2 9.27 0.12 -2.34
CA SER A 2 8.17 0.91 -2.96
C SER A 2 7.33 0.01 -3.86
N GLN A 3 6.02 -0.11 -3.63
CA GLN A 3 5.13 -0.90 -4.49
C GLN A 3 3.82 -0.12 -4.69
N GLY A 4 3.78 0.73 -5.72
CA GLY A 4 2.61 1.55 -6.08
C GLY A 4 2.70 3.04 -5.72
N PRO A 5 1.58 3.77 -5.94
CA PRO A 5 1.40 5.18 -5.60
C PRO A 5 1.66 5.54 -4.13
N LYS A 6 2.08 6.78 -3.87
CA LYS A 6 2.66 7.19 -2.56
C LYS A 6 2.27 8.56 -2.06
N PHE A 7 1.22 9.17 -2.60
CA PHE A 7 0.79 10.47 -2.11
C PHE A 7 -0.19 10.26 -0.95
N SER A 8 0.05 10.96 0.15
CA SER A 8 -0.81 10.94 1.33
C SER A 8 -0.90 12.34 1.91
N LEU A 9 -2.02 12.67 2.51
CA LEU A 9 -2.20 13.91 3.23
C LEU A 9 -1.78 13.71 4.69
N ASP A 10 -0.74 14.44 5.12
CA ASP A 10 -0.36 14.46 6.53
C ASP A 10 -1.16 15.51 7.29
N ARG A 11 -1.91 15.07 8.31
CA ARG A 11 -2.75 15.95 9.15
C ARG A 11 -2.12 16.27 10.50
N GLU A 12 -0.99 15.64 10.82
CA GLU A 12 -0.36 15.73 12.13
C GLU A 12 0.89 16.64 12.16
N GLY A 13 1.25 17.25 11.02
CA GLY A 13 2.37 18.19 10.94
C GLY A 13 3.72 17.53 11.22
N ARG A 14 3.92 16.32 10.71
CA ARG A 14 5.13 15.52 10.93
C ARG A 14 6.33 16.13 10.22
N TYR A 15 7.49 16.04 10.86
CA TYR A 15 8.75 16.44 10.24
C TYR A 15 9.13 15.48 9.10
N LEU A 16 9.45 16.06 7.96
CA LEU A 16 9.85 15.34 6.77
C LEU A 16 11.37 15.26 6.67
N SER A 17 11.88 14.15 6.14
CA SER A 17 13.29 14.09 5.74
C SER A 17 13.51 14.94 4.50
N ASN A 18 14.76 15.32 4.23
CA ASN A 18 15.16 16.05 3.02
C ASN A 18 15.00 15.25 1.70
N LYS A 19 14.40 14.05 1.76
CA LYS A 19 14.10 13.20 0.60
C LYS A 19 12.61 13.12 0.28
N VAL A 20 11.76 13.83 1.02
CA VAL A 20 10.31 13.88 0.79
C VAL A 20 9.93 15.28 0.31
N PHE A 21 9.24 15.35 -0.82
CA PHE A 21 8.61 16.57 -1.30
C PHE A 21 7.20 16.70 -0.72
N TYR A 22 6.74 17.93 -0.52
CA TYR A 22 5.39 18.21 -0.03
C TYR A 22 4.81 19.41 -0.78
N VAL A 23 3.48 19.42 -0.88
CA VAL A 23 2.69 20.55 -1.38
C VAL A 23 1.89 21.08 -0.18
N PRO A 24 1.98 22.37 0.19
CA PRO A 24 1.29 22.92 1.35
C PRO A 24 -0.20 23.11 1.05
N THR A 25 -0.95 22.01 1.02
CA THR A 25 -2.38 21.98 0.72
C THR A 25 -3.10 20.92 1.55
N THR A 26 -4.42 21.08 1.68
CA THR A 26 -5.32 20.09 2.29
C THR A 26 -6.31 19.51 1.27
N ASP A 27 -6.00 19.64 -0.02
CA ASP A 27 -6.91 19.23 -1.10
C ASP A 27 -6.87 17.72 -1.35
N TRP A 28 -7.87 17.01 -0.79
CA TRP A 28 -8.06 15.58 -1.02
C TRP A 28 -8.33 15.22 -2.49
N PHE A 29 -8.90 16.12 -3.29
CA PHE A 29 -9.06 15.87 -4.72
C PHE A 29 -7.70 15.67 -5.39
N LEU A 30 -6.72 16.50 -5.04
CA LEU A 30 -5.36 16.37 -5.56
C LEU A 30 -4.72 15.05 -5.12
N VAL A 31 -4.94 14.62 -3.88
CA VAL A 31 -4.46 13.31 -3.38
C VAL A 31 -5.04 12.16 -4.20
N GLY A 32 -6.35 12.22 -4.52
CA GLY A 32 -7.01 11.24 -5.37
C GLY A 32 -6.41 11.19 -6.76
N LEU A 33 -6.24 12.35 -7.39
CA LEU A 33 -5.61 12.48 -8.71
C LEU A 33 -4.19 11.89 -8.71
N LEU A 34 -3.35 12.30 -7.75
CA LEU A 34 -1.95 11.90 -7.66
C LEU A 34 -1.74 10.40 -7.38
N ASN A 35 -2.75 9.70 -6.86
CA ASN A 35 -2.70 8.25 -6.66
C ASN A 35 -3.38 7.43 -7.76
N SER A 36 -4.05 8.07 -8.72
CA SER A 36 -4.75 7.37 -9.81
C SER A 36 -3.80 6.68 -10.80
N LYS A 37 -4.26 5.60 -11.45
CA LYS A 37 -3.42 4.91 -12.45
C LYS A 37 -3.05 5.78 -13.63
N VAL A 38 -3.94 6.66 -14.08
CA VAL A 38 -3.69 7.54 -15.24
C VAL A 38 -2.53 8.51 -14.96
N VAL A 39 -2.48 9.10 -13.75
CA VAL A 39 -1.35 9.97 -13.37
C VAL A 39 -0.06 9.17 -13.28
N TRP A 40 -0.11 7.95 -12.73
CA TRP A 40 1.08 7.11 -12.65
C TRP A 40 1.55 6.63 -14.03
N HIS A 41 0.65 6.28 -14.94
CA HIS A 41 0.98 5.97 -16.33
C HIS A 41 1.68 7.16 -17.01
N TYR A 42 1.19 8.39 -16.81
CA TYR A 42 1.87 9.58 -17.31
C TYR A 42 3.25 9.77 -16.66
N LEU A 43 3.37 9.60 -15.34
CA LEU A 43 4.64 9.70 -14.62
C LEU A 43 5.67 8.67 -15.12
N PHE A 44 5.26 7.45 -15.47
CA PHE A 44 6.12 6.45 -16.09
C PHE A 44 6.68 6.91 -17.44
N GLY A 45 5.91 7.67 -18.21
CA GLY A 45 6.34 8.22 -19.50
C GLY A 45 7.34 9.37 -19.38
N ILE A 46 7.32 10.14 -18.28
CA ILE A 46 8.12 11.37 -18.14
C ILE A 46 9.24 11.31 -17.09
N CYS A 47 9.21 10.34 -16.16
CA CYS A 47 10.21 10.22 -15.10
C CYS A 47 11.21 9.11 -15.37
N SER A 48 12.45 9.33 -14.96
CA SER A 48 13.49 8.30 -15.03
C SER A 48 13.24 7.18 -14.00
N PRO A 49 13.36 5.89 -14.40
CA PRO A 49 13.32 4.79 -13.46
C PRO A 49 14.60 4.73 -12.61
N LEU A 50 14.45 4.36 -11.35
CA LEU A 50 15.52 4.08 -10.41
C LEU A 50 15.74 2.56 -10.34
N ARG A 51 16.98 2.14 -10.08
CA ARG A 51 17.30 0.70 -9.95
C ARG A 51 16.49 0.03 -8.83
N GLY A 52 16.05 -1.20 -9.09
CA GLY A 52 15.47 -2.10 -8.09
C GLY A 52 13.96 -2.00 -7.92
N GLY A 53 13.21 -1.88 -9.01
CA GLY A 53 11.76 -2.08 -9.05
C GLY A 53 11.02 -1.12 -9.98
N GLU A 54 9.94 -1.61 -10.58
CA GLU A 54 9.06 -0.86 -11.49
C GLU A 54 8.57 0.45 -10.88
N TRP A 55 8.07 0.42 -9.64
CA TRP A 55 7.48 1.57 -8.94
C TRP A 55 8.49 2.54 -8.33
N ARG A 56 9.71 2.58 -8.86
CA ARG A 56 10.76 3.47 -8.39
C ARG A 56 11.03 4.50 -9.46
N LEU A 57 10.22 5.55 -9.49
CA LEU A 57 10.47 6.72 -10.32
C LEU A 57 11.25 7.78 -9.54
N GLU A 58 12.17 8.46 -10.22
CA GLU A 58 12.77 9.68 -9.69
C GLU A 58 11.81 10.86 -9.92
N LEU A 59 10.90 11.05 -8.96
CA LEU A 59 10.00 12.20 -8.96
C LEU A 59 10.78 13.46 -8.58
N ARG A 60 10.77 14.44 -9.48
CA ARG A 60 11.36 15.77 -9.27
C ARG A 60 10.26 16.81 -9.42
N ALA A 61 10.40 17.96 -8.76
CA ALA A 61 9.43 19.07 -8.84
C ALA A 61 9.07 19.41 -10.29
N GLN A 62 10.08 19.54 -11.16
CA GLN A 62 9.90 19.81 -12.60
C GLN A 62 9.01 18.79 -13.34
N HIS A 63 8.89 17.55 -12.87
CA HIS A 63 8.00 16.55 -13.46
C HIS A 63 6.60 16.68 -12.87
N VAL A 64 6.51 16.77 -11.53
CA VAL A 64 5.24 16.81 -10.80
C VAL A 64 4.45 18.10 -11.08
N GLU A 65 5.14 19.23 -11.24
CA GLU A 65 4.52 20.53 -11.55
C GLU A 65 3.86 20.57 -12.94
N THR A 66 4.23 19.65 -13.84
CA THR A 66 3.65 19.55 -15.19
C THR A 66 2.48 18.58 -15.28
N LEU A 67 2.08 17.96 -14.17
CA LEU A 67 0.97 17.01 -14.16
C LEU A 67 -0.34 17.70 -14.55
N PRO A 68 -1.11 17.12 -15.48
CA PRO A 68 -2.39 17.70 -15.87
C PRO A 68 -3.39 17.58 -14.73
N ILE A 69 -3.99 18.71 -14.34
CA ILE A 69 -5.11 18.76 -13.40
C ILE A 69 -6.39 18.99 -14.22
N PRO A 70 -7.25 17.97 -14.40
CA PRO A 70 -8.43 18.10 -15.22
C PRO A 70 -9.44 19.06 -14.57
N ALA A 71 -10.21 19.76 -15.41
CA ALA A 71 -11.36 20.51 -14.92
C ALA A 71 -12.40 19.52 -14.35
N ALA A 72 -12.94 19.85 -13.18
CA ALA A 72 -13.94 19.02 -12.50
C ALA A 72 -14.96 19.94 -11.82
N SER A 73 -16.23 19.56 -11.90
CA SER A 73 -17.31 20.21 -11.17
C SER A 73 -17.11 20.05 -9.64
N PRO A 74 -17.74 20.89 -8.81
CA PRO A 74 -17.65 20.74 -7.35
C PRO A 74 -18.06 19.36 -6.86
N ALA A 75 -19.08 18.74 -7.48
CA ALA A 75 -19.55 17.41 -7.12
C ALA A 75 -18.52 16.31 -7.44
N GLU A 76 -17.89 16.37 -8.62
CA GLU A 76 -16.84 15.41 -9.00
C GLU A 76 -15.60 15.55 -8.12
N ARG A 77 -15.20 16.80 -7.80
CA ARG A 77 -14.09 17.05 -6.88
C ARG A 77 -14.35 16.45 -5.51
N GLU A 78 -15.54 16.67 -4.97
CA GLU A 78 -15.95 16.14 -3.67
C GLU A 78 -16.00 14.60 -3.67
N ALA A 79 -16.50 13.98 -4.74
CA ALA A 79 -16.55 12.52 -4.85
C ALA A 79 -15.15 11.90 -4.83
N ILE A 80 -14.22 12.42 -5.64
CA ILE A 80 -12.83 11.96 -5.68
C ILE A 80 -12.11 12.23 -4.36
N ALA A 81 -12.36 13.40 -3.75
CA ALA A 81 -11.80 13.74 -2.44
C ALA A 81 -12.20 12.73 -1.36
N ARG A 82 -13.49 12.34 -1.31
CA ARG A 82 -13.99 11.33 -0.37
C ARG A 82 -13.35 9.97 -0.60
N LEU A 83 -13.28 9.52 -1.85
CA LEU A 83 -12.63 8.25 -2.19
C LEU A 83 -11.15 8.25 -1.78
N ALA A 84 -10.43 9.35 -2.02
CA ALA A 84 -9.04 9.49 -1.62
C ALA A 84 -8.85 9.45 -0.09
N GLU A 85 -9.71 10.14 0.65
CA GLU A 85 -9.70 10.12 2.12
C GLU A 85 -9.99 8.71 2.65
N ASP A 86 -10.99 8.01 2.09
CA ASP A 86 -11.35 6.66 2.49
C ASP A 86 -10.28 5.63 2.14
N CYS A 87 -9.61 5.76 0.99
CA CYS A 87 -8.42 4.98 0.64
C CYS A 87 -7.34 5.15 1.70
N GLN A 88 -6.99 6.40 2.04
CA GLN A 88 -5.95 6.66 3.03
C GLN A 88 -6.31 6.09 4.41
N LYS A 89 -7.52 6.36 4.91
CA LYS A 89 -8.00 5.82 6.20
C LYS A 89 -7.95 4.28 6.23
N THR A 90 -8.38 3.64 5.15
CA THR A 90 -8.38 2.17 5.04
C THR A 90 -6.94 1.62 5.02
N ALA A 91 -6.04 2.28 4.28
CA ALA A 91 -4.63 1.90 4.22
C ALA A 91 -3.91 2.08 5.57
N GLU A 92 -4.22 3.15 6.30
CA GLU A 92 -3.72 3.40 7.65
C GLU A 92 -4.20 2.34 8.64
N ALA A 93 -5.51 2.04 8.65
CA ALA A 93 -6.08 0.97 9.48
C ALA A 93 -5.42 -0.39 9.19
N ARG A 94 -5.24 -0.74 7.91
CA ARG A 94 -4.54 -1.96 7.50
C ARG A 94 -3.12 -1.99 8.05
N ARG A 95 -2.38 -0.89 7.93
CA ARG A 95 -1.00 -0.77 8.43
C ARG A 95 -0.93 -0.92 9.95
N VAL A 96 -1.90 -0.37 10.69
CA VAL A 96 -2.01 -0.52 12.14
C VAL A 96 -2.18 -2.00 12.50
N ALA A 97 -3.17 -2.70 11.93
CA ALA A 97 -3.41 -4.13 12.19
C ALA A 97 -2.15 -4.99 11.87
N GLN A 98 -1.49 -4.72 10.75
CA GLN A 98 -0.23 -5.36 10.38
C GLN A 98 0.89 -5.14 11.41
N THR A 99 1.04 -3.90 11.88
CA THR A 99 2.11 -3.50 12.81
C THR A 99 1.84 -4.00 14.23
N ASP A 100 0.59 -3.97 14.68
CA ASP A 100 0.20 -4.37 16.02
C ASP A 100 0.46 -5.85 16.27
N PHE A 101 0.19 -6.69 15.27
CA PHE A 101 0.56 -8.11 15.36
C PHE A 101 2.09 -8.28 15.46
N CYS A 102 2.86 -7.58 14.63
CA CYS A 102 4.33 -7.61 14.66
C CYS A 102 4.92 -7.21 16.03
N ARG A 103 4.29 -6.31 16.78
CA ARG A 103 4.75 -5.87 18.12
C ARG A 103 4.78 -7.01 19.14
N ARG A 104 3.94 -8.03 18.97
CA ARG A 104 3.84 -9.18 19.91
C ARG A 104 4.62 -10.41 19.46
N ILE A 105 5.00 -10.52 18.18
CA ILE A 105 5.79 -11.66 17.69
C ILE A 105 7.06 -11.88 18.55
N PRO A 106 7.79 -10.84 19.01
CA PRO A 106 8.93 -11.02 19.90
C PRO A 106 8.62 -11.66 21.26
N ASP A 107 7.36 -11.69 21.71
CA ASP A 107 6.96 -12.35 22.97
C ASP A 107 7.18 -13.88 22.89
N LEU A 108 7.34 -14.44 21.68
CA LEU A 108 7.71 -15.84 21.43
C LEU A 108 9.22 -16.11 21.58
N ALA A 109 10.05 -15.07 21.75
CA ALA A 109 11.50 -15.21 21.87
C ALA A 109 11.91 -15.64 23.29
N PRO A 110 12.86 -16.58 23.45
CA PRO A 110 13.35 -16.97 24.76
C PRO A 110 14.00 -15.77 25.48
N GLY A 111 13.62 -15.56 26.74
CA GLY A 111 14.19 -14.50 27.58
C GLY A 111 13.84 -13.07 27.17
N GLY A 112 12.82 -12.85 26.33
CA GLY A 112 12.38 -11.51 25.91
C GLY A 112 13.35 -10.81 24.95
N ALA A 113 14.21 -11.56 24.26
CA ALA A 113 15.18 -11.01 23.33
C ALA A 113 14.49 -10.32 22.13
N THR A 114 14.76 -9.03 21.97
CA THR A 114 14.21 -8.18 20.89
C THR A 114 15.00 -8.33 19.60
N ALA A 115 15.01 -9.54 19.02
CA ALA A 115 15.59 -9.76 17.70
C ALA A 115 14.74 -9.09 16.62
N LYS A 116 15.39 -8.45 15.64
CA LYS A 116 14.72 -7.92 14.44
C LYS A 116 13.97 -9.07 13.74
N LEU A 117 12.69 -8.88 13.46
CA LEU A 117 11.86 -9.88 12.75
C LEU A 117 12.43 -10.17 11.35
N SER A 118 12.36 -11.44 10.93
CA SER A 118 12.59 -11.81 9.53
C SER A 118 11.57 -11.13 8.64
N THR A 119 11.87 -10.95 7.35
CA THR A 119 10.93 -10.36 6.39
C THR A 119 9.60 -11.13 6.38
N LYS A 120 9.64 -12.46 6.51
CA LYS A 120 8.42 -13.30 6.53
C LYS A 120 7.55 -13.05 7.77
N LEU A 121 8.15 -12.87 8.95
CA LEU A 121 7.40 -12.52 10.16
C LEU A 121 6.94 -11.06 10.15
N ALA A 122 7.74 -10.15 9.58
CA ALA A 122 7.36 -8.76 9.39
C ALA A 122 6.20 -8.60 8.38
N GLU A 123 6.05 -9.55 7.46
CA GLU A 123 4.96 -9.66 6.48
C GLU A 123 4.04 -10.86 6.78
N TRP A 124 3.79 -11.15 8.07
CA TRP A 124 3.07 -12.35 8.52
C TRP A 124 1.72 -12.59 7.83
N TRP A 125 1.03 -11.53 7.40
CA TRP A 125 -0.26 -11.62 6.69
C TRP A 125 -0.16 -12.31 5.33
N ARG A 126 1.06 -12.43 4.77
CA ARG A 126 1.35 -13.17 3.53
C ARG A 126 1.60 -14.66 3.76
N LEU A 127 1.69 -15.11 5.02
CA LEU A 127 1.91 -16.52 5.34
C LEU A 127 0.63 -17.32 5.12
N ASP A 128 0.80 -18.53 4.59
CA ASP A 128 -0.29 -19.46 4.32
C ASP A 128 -0.73 -20.18 5.61
N GLY A 129 -1.52 -19.46 6.41
CA GLY A 129 -2.11 -19.96 7.64
C GLY A 129 -1.15 -20.03 8.84
N PHE A 130 -1.71 -20.47 9.98
CA PHE A 130 -1.02 -20.48 11.26
C PHE A 130 0.18 -21.44 11.31
N ARG A 131 0.13 -22.57 10.58
CA ARG A 131 1.25 -23.51 10.53
C ARG A 131 2.51 -22.90 9.89
N ALA A 132 2.34 -22.12 8.82
CA ALA A 132 3.46 -21.41 8.19
C ALA A 132 4.06 -20.36 9.13
N PHE A 133 3.21 -19.62 9.86
CA PHE A 133 3.63 -18.71 10.92
C PHE A 133 4.42 -19.42 12.03
N GLN A 134 3.90 -20.52 12.57
CA GLN A 134 4.56 -21.31 13.60
C GLN A 134 5.94 -21.81 13.15
N ALA A 135 6.04 -22.31 11.91
CA ALA A 135 7.31 -22.79 11.36
C ALA A 135 8.35 -21.67 11.25
N GLU A 136 7.96 -20.49 10.77
CA GLU A 136 8.87 -19.34 10.66
C GLU A 136 9.25 -18.79 12.03
N ALA A 137 8.30 -18.71 12.98
CA ALA A 137 8.58 -18.32 14.36
C ALA A 137 9.55 -19.29 15.05
N LYS A 138 9.34 -20.60 14.90
CA LYS A 138 10.25 -21.65 15.40
C LYS A 138 11.65 -21.50 14.80
N LYS A 139 11.74 -21.27 13.50
CA LYS A 139 13.02 -21.08 12.80
C LYS A 139 13.79 -19.88 13.34
N GLN A 140 13.10 -18.76 13.59
CA GLN A 140 13.73 -17.54 14.07
C GLN A 140 14.10 -17.61 15.55
N PHE A 141 13.18 -18.03 16.42
CA PHE A 141 13.35 -18.01 17.87
C PHE A 141 13.94 -19.31 18.44
N ARG A 142 14.10 -20.34 17.61
CA ARG A 142 14.62 -21.67 17.98
C ARG A 142 13.83 -22.34 19.09
N GLN A 143 12.55 -22.01 19.21
CA GLN A 143 11.62 -22.53 20.20
C GLN A 143 10.23 -22.69 19.58
N ASP A 144 9.50 -23.72 20.00
CA ASP A 144 8.09 -23.90 19.62
C ASP A 144 7.18 -23.01 20.46
N ILE A 145 6.08 -22.52 19.85
CA ILE A 145 4.97 -21.95 20.62
C ILE A 145 4.46 -23.02 21.60
N PRO A 146 4.43 -22.76 22.93
CA PRO A 146 3.97 -23.73 23.92
C PRO A 146 2.56 -24.24 23.61
N LEU A 147 2.32 -25.54 23.75
CA LEU A 147 1.03 -26.16 23.38
C LEU A 147 -0.17 -25.48 24.06
N ALA A 148 -0.02 -25.07 25.32
CA ALA A 148 -1.06 -24.39 26.08
C ALA A 148 -1.48 -23.02 25.50
N GLU A 149 -0.60 -22.38 24.73
CA GLU A 149 -0.83 -21.06 24.14
C GLU A 149 -1.19 -21.13 22.64
N ARG A 150 -1.00 -22.29 22.00
CA ARG A 150 -1.15 -22.42 20.53
C ARG A 150 -2.52 -22.02 20.03
N ASN A 151 -3.59 -22.45 20.70
CA ASN A 151 -4.95 -22.11 20.27
C ASN A 151 -5.20 -20.60 20.35
N ALA A 152 -4.74 -19.93 21.43
CA ALA A 152 -4.89 -18.49 21.58
C ALA A 152 -4.14 -17.71 20.48
N TRP A 153 -2.93 -18.17 20.14
CA TRP A 153 -2.14 -17.61 19.03
C TRP A 153 -2.78 -17.88 17.66
N GLU A 154 -3.32 -19.08 17.45
CA GLU A 154 -4.00 -19.45 16.21
C GLU A 154 -5.27 -18.62 15.99
N ASP A 155 -6.10 -18.50 17.02
CA ASP A 155 -7.32 -17.68 17.00
C ASP A 155 -6.99 -16.21 16.77
N TRP A 156 -5.93 -15.70 17.41
CA TRP A 156 -5.51 -14.32 17.20
C TRP A 156 -4.95 -14.09 15.80
N PHE A 157 -4.08 -14.97 15.30
CA PHE A 157 -3.55 -14.93 13.93
C PHE A 157 -4.69 -14.96 12.91
N ALA A 158 -5.65 -15.88 13.06
CA ALA A 158 -6.77 -16.01 12.13
C ALA A 158 -7.63 -14.74 12.10
N ARG A 159 -7.97 -14.17 13.26
CA ARG A 159 -8.74 -12.92 13.34
C ARG A 159 -8.00 -11.75 12.72
N GLN A 160 -6.73 -11.56 13.05
CA GLN A 160 -5.94 -10.45 12.52
C GLN A 160 -5.69 -10.61 11.02
N LYS A 161 -5.44 -11.82 10.54
CA LYS A 161 -5.29 -12.09 9.10
C LYS A 161 -6.58 -11.75 8.36
N ALA A 162 -7.74 -12.20 8.87
CA ALA A 162 -9.04 -11.88 8.27
C ALA A 162 -9.30 -10.36 8.23
N GLU A 163 -8.93 -9.63 9.27
CA GLU A 163 -9.03 -8.17 9.31
C GLU A 163 -8.14 -7.49 8.25
N VAL A 164 -6.86 -7.90 8.14
CA VAL A 164 -5.93 -7.38 7.12
C VAL A 164 -6.41 -7.71 5.71
N ASP A 165 -6.93 -8.91 5.48
CA ASP A 165 -7.44 -9.35 4.18
C ASP A 165 -8.70 -8.56 3.80
N ALA A 166 -9.63 -8.33 4.75
CA ALA A 166 -10.83 -7.52 4.53
C ALA A 166 -10.48 -6.05 4.21
N LEU A 167 -9.56 -5.44 4.97
CA LEU A 167 -9.09 -4.08 4.71
C LEU A 167 -8.37 -3.98 3.36
N SER A 168 -7.61 -5.00 2.97
CA SER A 168 -6.93 -5.05 1.66
C SER A 168 -7.93 -5.13 0.52
N ALA A 169 -8.98 -5.96 0.64
CA ALA A 169 -10.04 -6.05 -0.35
C ALA A 169 -10.83 -4.73 -0.48
N ARG A 170 -11.16 -4.11 0.66
CA ARG A 170 -11.82 -2.80 0.68
C ARG A 170 -10.97 -1.72 0.01
N LEU A 171 -9.68 -1.66 0.32
CA LEU A 171 -8.77 -0.69 -0.27
C LEU A 171 -8.71 -0.85 -1.79
N ALA A 172 -8.56 -2.09 -2.29
CA ALA A 172 -8.53 -2.36 -3.72
C ALA A 172 -9.83 -1.94 -4.44
N ALA A 173 -10.99 -2.12 -3.79
CA ALA A 173 -12.27 -1.68 -4.33
C ALA A 173 -12.38 -0.15 -4.40
N LEU A 174 -11.96 0.55 -3.34
CA LEU A 174 -11.94 2.02 -3.30
C LEU A 174 -10.97 2.61 -4.33
N GLU A 175 -9.77 2.04 -4.47
CA GLU A 175 -8.79 2.44 -5.48
C GLU A 175 -9.34 2.25 -6.90
N ALA A 176 -10.01 1.12 -7.17
CA ALA A 176 -10.64 0.90 -8.47
C ALA A 176 -11.79 1.88 -8.75
N GLU A 177 -12.54 2.31 -7.73
CA GLU A 177 -13.58 3.33 -7.88
C GLU A 177 -12.99 4.72 -8.11
N LEU A 178 -11.96 5.08 -7.35
CA LEU A 178 -11.19 6.31 -7.54
C LEU A 178 -10.65 6.40 -8.96
N ASP A 179 -10.04 5.32 -9.46
CA ASP A 179 -9.51 5.26 -10.82
C ASP A 179 -10.59 5.48 -11.88
N ARG A 180 -11.75 4.81 -11.74
CA ARG A 180 -12.88 5.02 -12.66
C ARG A 180 -13.36 6.48 -12.66
N ALA A 181 -13.47 7.10 -11.49
CA ALA A 181 -13.88 8.50 -11.38
C ALA A 181 -12.86 9.44 -12.04
N VAL A 182 -11.57 9.18 -11.87
CA VAL A 182 -10.52 9.99 -12.48
C VAL A 182 -10.44 9.77 -14.00
N TYR A 183 -10.59 8.54 -14.50
CA TYR A 183 -10.65 8.26 -15.93
C TYR A 183 -11.78 9.03 -16.62
N ALA A 184 -12.95 9.16 -15.97
CA ALA A 184 -14.06 9.93 -16.48
C ALA A 184 -13.71 11.42 -16.64
N LEU A 185 -12.93 12.01 -15.71
CA LEU A 185 -12.46 13.41 -15.81
C LEU A 185 -11.54 13.63 -17.01
N PHE A 186 -10.69 12.65 -17.31
CA PHE A 186 -9.82 12.67 -18.49
C PHE A 186 -10.54 12.24 -19.78
N ARG A 187 -11.81 11.82 -19.67
CA ARG A 187 -12.63 11.33 -20.80
C ARG A 187 -11.98 10.16 -21.53
N LEU A 188 -11.31 9.29 -20.80
CA LEU A 188 -10.62 8.15 -21.38
C LEU A 188 -11.61 7.14 -21.94
N ASP A 189 -11.30 6.59 -23.12
CA ASP A 189 -12.08 5.52 -23.71
C ASP A 189 -11.66 4.13 -23.17
N THR A 190 -12.43 3.10 -23.53
CA THR A 190 -12.17 1.72 -23.07
C THR A 190 -10.81 1.19 -23.52
N ARG A 191 -10.30 1.61 -24.68
CA ARG A 191 -8.99 1.17 -25.20
C ARG A 191 -7.86 1.83 -24.43
N GLU A 192 -7.98 3.12 -24.14
CA GLU A 192 -7.01 3.87 -23.33
C GLU A 192 -6.97 3.33 -21.89
N ILE A 193 -8.13 3.07 -21.29
CA ILE A 193 -8.20 2.42 -19.97
C ILE A 193 -7.54 1.04 -20.01
N ALA A 194 -7.84 0.21 -21.03
CA ALA A 194 -7.23 -1.10 -21.17
C ALA A 194 -5.71 -1.04 -21.37
N LEU A 195 -5.18 0.00 -22.03
CA LEU A 195 -3.74 0.23 -22.16
C LEU A 195 -3.11 0.54 -20.79
N ILE A 196 -3.67 1.50 -20.07
CA ILE A 196 -3.20 1.92 -18.73
C ILE A 196 -3.22 0.74 -17.75
N GLU A 197 -4.26 -0.09 -17.79
CA GLU A 197 -4.40 -1.23 -16.90
C GLU A 197 -3.61 -2.46 -17.36
N GLY A 198 -3.48 -2.68 -18.67
CA GLY A 198 -2.81 -3.83 -19.26
C GLY A 198 -1.28 -3.76 -19.25
N GLU A 199 -0.68 -2.56 -19.31
CA GLU A 199 0.76 -2.39 -19.10
C GLU A 199 1.19 -2.83 -17.70
N ARG A 200 0.32 -2.67 -16.69
CA ARG A 200 0.60 -3.11 -15.31
C ARG A 200 0.66 -4.63 -15.16
N THR A 201 -0.11 -5.41 -15.93
CA THR A 201 -0.12 -6.88 -15.81
C THR A 201 1.17 -7.50 -16.36
N ARG A 202 1.73 -6.94 -17.44
CA ARG A 202 2.92 -7.52 -18.10
C ARG A 202 4.21 -7.39 -17.29
N SER A 203 4.26 -6.46 -16.34
CA SER A 203 5.40 -6.30 -15.43
C SER A 203 5.30 -7.21 -14.20
N CYS A 204 4.09 -7.51 -13.70
CA CYS A 204 3.89 -8.44 -12.57
C CYS A 204 4.29 -9.90 -12.90
N ASP A 205 4.09 -10.35 -14.14
CA ASP A 205 4.43 -11.72 -14.55
C ASP A 205 5.94 -11.92 -14.80
N ALA A 206 6.72 -10.84 -14.89
CA ALA A 206 8.16 -10.91 -15.14
C ALA A 206 9.01 -11.14 -13.87
N GLU A 207 8.44 -10.98 -12.67
CA GLU A 207 9.13 -11.25 -11.39
C GLU A 207 8.89 -12.67 -10.85
N GLY A 208 8.28 -13.56 -11.66
CA GLY A 208 7.96 -14.95 -11.32
C GLY A 208 8.82 -16.04 -11.99
N ALA A 209 9.96 -15.71 -12.59
CA ALA A 209 10.87 -16.69 -13.18
C ALA A 209 12.21 -16.71 -12.41
N PRO A 210 12.77 -17.90 -12.14
CA PRO A 210 13.62 -18.22 -10.97
C PRO A 210 14.93 -17.45 -10.85
#